data_AF-A0A2X2CL91-F1
#
_entry.id   AF-A0A2X2CL91-F1
#
_cell.length_a   1.000
_cell.length_b   1.000
_cell.length_c   1.000
_cell.angle_alpha   90.00
_cell.angle_beta   90.00
_cell.angle_gamma   90.00
#
_symmetry.space_group_name_H-M   'P 1'
#
loop_
_entity.id
_entity.type
_entity.pdbx_description
1 polymer ?
#
loop_
_entity_poly.entity_id
_entity_poly.type
_entity_poly.pdbx_seq_one_letter_code
_entity_poly.pdbx_strand_id
1 'polypeptide(L)'
;MAGLIINNGNPSAVTVDHDGVTVTFKTFAAACEYADKIREKRFPEPQKIKRGQDITGYRFGRLTVLSELKGEKKWGKPCYLCQCACGNQKTVVRSSLLSGMTKSCGCLAKEQAKEAAKKMIKHNQANGYACVTKHGKARRGQHSRSYKAWMGMKRRCHNPNDKTYLEYGAKGITVIDRWHVYENFLADMGECPDGLSIERIDYTKGYSPENCKWATTHEQCRNRSNNRKITAFGRTQVLTDWANEFGIPVSALTYRIDAGWDVETAISKRSRKHA
;
A
#
# COMPACT_ATOMS: atom_id res chain seq x y z
N MET A 1 3.16 33.48 -20.16
CA MET A 1 4.62 33.54 -20.33
C MET A 1 5.01 32.56 -21.42
N ALA A 2 5.55 33.06 -22.52
CA ALA A 2 6.07 32.25 -23.62
C ALA A 2 7.26 31.40 -23.16
N GLY A 3 7.32 30.13 -23.58
CA GLY A 3 8.44 29.23 -23.29
C GLY A 3 9.75 29.75 -23.87
N LEU A 4 10.87 29.22 -23.38
CA LEU A 4 12.18 29.40 -24.01
C LEU A 4 12.37 28.26 -25.01
N ILE A 5 12.53 28.56 -26.29
CA ILE A 5 12.70 27.56 -27.36
C ILE A 5 14.02 27.82 -28.07
N ILE A 6 14.87 26.79 -28.19
CA ILE A 6 16.08 26.81 -29.01
C ILE A 6 15.80 25.97 -30.25
N ASN A 7 15.88 26.56 -31.44
CA ASN A 7 15.66 25.87 -32.70
C ASN A 7 16.97 25.78 -33.49
N ASN A 8 17.32 24.56 -33.90
CA ASN A 8 18.51 24.24 -34.68
C ASN A 8 18.17 23.57 -36.03
N GLY A 9 16.95 23.78 -36.54
CA GLY A 9 16.47 23.19 -37.78
C GLY A 9 17.12 23.76 -39.05
N ASN A 10 17.95 24.79 -38.94
CA ASN A 10 18.64 25.41 -40.07
C ASN A 10 20.16 25.30 -39.88
N PRO A 11 20.92 24.63 -40.77
CA PRO A 11 22.35 24.36 -40.59
C PRO A 11 23.23 25.62 -40.53
N SER A 12 22.69 26.79 -40.87
CA SER A 12 23.41 28.07 -40.92
C SER A 12 23.06 29.05 -39.79
N ALA A 13 22.06 28.74 -38.93
CA ALA A 13 21.68 29.63 -37.84
C ALA A 13 20.86 28.93 -36.74
N VAL A 14 21.14 29.28 -35.47
CA VAL A 14 20.40 28.82 -34.29
C VAL A 14 19.55 29.97 -33.76
N THR A 15 18.27 29.75 -33.47
CA THR A 15 17.40 30.80 -32.92
C THR A 15 16.97 30.49 -31.49
N VAL A 16 16.82 31.54 -30.68
CA VAL A 16 16.27 31.50 -29.32
C VAL A 16 15.06 32.42 -29.26
N ASP A 17 13.89 31.86 -28.93
CA ASP A 17 12.65 32.61 -28.76
C ASP A 17 12.27 32.73 -27.28
N HIS A 18 12.00 33.96 -26.82
CA HIS A 18 11.50 34.25 -25.48
C HIS A 18 10.78 35.61 -25.42
N ASP A 19 9.72 35.72 -24.60
CA ASP A 19 9.00 36.99 -24.34
C ASP A 19 8.49 37.72 -25.60
N GLY A 20 8.25 36.99 -26.70
CA GLY A 20 7.85 37.57 -27.99
C GLY A 20 9.02 38.14 -28.80
N VAL A 21 10.27 37.83 -28.41
CA VAL A 21 11.50 38.23 -29.09
C VAL A 21 12.20 36.97 -29.61
N THR A 22 12.59 37.00 -30.89
CA THR A 22 13.38 35.93 -31.52
C THR A 22 14.79 36.46 -31.81
N VAL A 23 15.82 35.79 -31.30
CA VAL A 23 17.24 36.17 -31.49
C VAL A 23 18.00 35.06 -32.21
N THR A 24 18.83 35.44 -33.18
CA THR A 24 19.55 34.51 -34.06
C THR A 24 21.05 34.49 -33.75
N PHE A 25 21.65 33.31 -33.73
CA PHE A 25 23.06 33.04 -33.41
C PHE A 25 23.74 32.23 -34.50
N LYS A 26 25.04 32.48 -34.70
CA LYS A 26 25.87 31.73 -35.67
C LYS A 26 26.28 30.34 -35.16
N THR A 27 26.24 30.12 -33.85
CA THR A 27 26.66 28.85 -33.22
C THR A 27 25.67 28.43 -32.14
N PHE A 28 25.55 27.12 -31.93
CA PHE A 28 24.73 26.55 -30.86
C PHE A 28 25.24 26.96 -29.47
N ALA A 29 26.56 27.04 -29.28
CA ALA A 29 27.16 27.47 -28.01
C ALA A 29 26.73 28.89 -27.62
N ALA A 30 26.76 29.85 -28.56
CA ALA A 30 26.32 31.22 -28.29
C ALA A 30 24.81 31.30 -28.00
N ALA A 31 24.00 30.49 -28.68
CA ALA A 31 22.57 30.37 -28.38
C ALA A 31 22.33 29.79 -26.98
N CYS A 32 23.12 28.79 -26.56
CA CYS A 32 23.05 28.22 -25.21
C CYS A 32 23.46 29.25 -24.14
N GLU A 33 24.57 29.97 -24.30
CA GLU A 33 24.98 31.00 -23.33
C GLU A 33 23.93 32.11 -23.19
N TYR A 34 23.33 32.53 -24.30
CA TYR A 34 22.24 33.49 -24.30
C TYR A 34 20.99 32.96 -23.59
N ALA A 35 20.61 31.72 -23.92
CA ALA A 35 19.50 31.02 -23.29
C ALA A 35 19.75 30.88 -21.78
N ASP A 36 20.97 30.56 -21.34
CA ASP A 36 21.34 30.43 -19.94
C ASP A 36 21.29 31.78 -19.22
N LYS A 37 21.75 32.88 -19.82
CA LYS A 37 21.57 34.23 -19.24
C LYS A 37 20.10 34.60 -19.05
N ILE A 38 19.24 34.26 -20.02
CA ILE A 38 17.78 34.46 -19.88
C ILE A 38 17.24 33.55 -18.78
N ARG A 39 17.72 32.31 -18.72
CA ARG A 39 17.29 31.30 -17.76
C ARG A 39 17.71 31.67 -16.34
N GLU A 40 18.91 32.18 -16.12
CA GLU A 40 19.41 32.72 -14.86
C GLU A 40 18.63 33.97 -14.43
N LYS A 41 18.30 34.87 -15.38
CA LYS A 41 17.43 36.02 -15.09
C LYS A 41 16.00 35.59 -14.73
N ARG A 42 15.44 34.60 -15.42
CA ARG A 42 14.08 34.09 -15.18
C ARG A 42 14.00 33.14 -13.97
N PHE A 43 15.09 32.44 -13.68
CA PHE A 43 15.21 31.37 -12.69
C PHE A 43 16.57 31.48 -12.03
N PRO A 44 16.78 32.49 -11.14
CA PRO A 44 18.01 32.59 -10.40
C PRO A 44 18.23 31.28 -9.63
N GLU A 45 19.50 30.85 -9.53
CA GLU A 45 19.89 29.73 -8.66
C GLU A 45 19.23 29.89 -7.27
N PRO A 46 18.93 28.80 -6.54
CA PRO A 46 18.36 28.87 -5.21
C PRO A 46 19.31 29.62 -4.26
N GLN A 47 19.18 30.94 -4.24
CA GLN A 47 19.93 31.80 -3.35
C GLN A 47 19.58 31.43 -1.91
N LYS A 48 20.57 31.39 -1.02
CA LYS A 48 20.31 31.26 0.42
C LYS A 48 19.48 32.46 0.88
N ILE A 49 18.15 32.28 0.97
CA ILE A 49 17.23 33.32 1.41
C ILE A 49 17.50 33.63 2.88
N LYS A 50 17.91 34.87 3.17
CA LYS A 50 18.18 35.30 4.55
C LYS A 50 16.88 35.40 5.35
N ARG A 51 16.98 35.25 6.66
CA ARG A 51 15.84 35.43 7.58
C ARG A 51 15.30 36.86 7.44
N GLY A 52 14.00 37.00 7.17
CA GLY A 52 13.34 38.31 7.03
C GLY A 52 13.44 38.97 5.65
N GLN A 53 14.17 38.39 4.69
CA GLN A 53 14.25 38.90 3.32
C GLN A 53 12.89 38.85 2.63
N ASP A 54 12.49 39.88 1.88
CA ASP A 54 11.31 39.79 1.02
C ASP A 54 11.54 38.74 -0.08
N ILE A 55 10.57 37.85 -0.25
CA ILE A 55 10.61 36.75 -1.23
C ILE A 55 9.60 36.96 -2.35
N THR A 56 9.02 38.15 -2.47
CA THR A 56 8.15 38.51 -3.60
C THR A 56 8.92 38.36 -4.92
N GLY A 57 8.29 37.75 -5.92
CA GLY A 57 8.92 37.40 -7.21
C GLY A 57 9.71 36.09 -7.20
N TYR A 58 10.08 35.53 -6.04
CA TYR A 58 10.81 34.27 -5.97
C TYR A 58 9.91 33.10 -6.36
N ARG A 59 10.52 32.08 -6.98
CA ARG A 59 9.83 30.86 -7.40
C ARG A 59 10.27 29.66 -6.56
N PHE A 60 9.29 28.94 -6.02
CA PHE A 60 9.45 27.71 -5.25
C PHE A 60 8.72 26.57 -5.96
N GLY A 61 9.47 25.71 -6.65
CA GLY A 61 8.90 24.67 -7.51
C GLY A 61 8.09 25.28 -8.66
N ARG A 62 6.77 25.12 -8.64
CA ARG A 62 5.83 25.71 -9.61
C ARG A 62 5.14 26.99 -9.11
N LEU A 63 5.45 27.46 -7.91
CA LEU A 63 4.80 28.62 -7.29
C LEU A 63 5.71 29.84 -7.39
N THR A 64 5.22 30.92 -7.99
CA THR A 64 5.85 32.25 -7.96
C THR A 64 5.14 33.10 -6.92
N VAL A 65 5.88 33.70 -5.98
CA VAL A 65 5.31 34.57 -4.95
C VAL A 65 4.88 35.90 -5.56
N LEU A 66 3.61 36.27 -5.40
CA LEU A 66 3.05 37.54 -5.88
C LEU A 66 3.12 38.63 -4.82
N SER A 67 2.74 38.32 -3.58
CA SER A 67 2.72 39.29 -2.49
C SER A 67 2.64 38.61 -1.12
N GLU A 68 3.07 39.32 -0.08
CA GLU A 68 2.78 38.97 1.31
C GLU A 68 1.37 39.40 1.69
N LEU A 69 0.60 38.50 2.31
CA LEU A 69 -0.72 38.80 2.84
C LEU A 69 -0.57 39.36 4.27
N LYS A 70 -0.34 40.67 4.36
CA LYS A 70 -0.17 41.38 5.65
C LYS A 70 -1.39 41.15 6.54
N GLY A 71 -1.15 40.74 7.78
CA GLY A 71 -2.21 40.44 8.77
C GLY A 71 -2.72 39.01 8.74
N GLU A 72 -2.59 38.30 7.61
CA GLU A 72 -2.91 36.88 7.53
C GLU A 72 -1.73 36.03 8.00
N LYS A 73 -1.85 35.48 9.22
CA LYS A 73 -0.87 34.57 9.79
C LYS A 73 -1.49 33.19 9.97
N LYS A 74 -0.76 32.16 9.57
CA LYS A 74 -1.09 30.77 9.90
C LYS A 74 -0.03 30.23 10.83
N TRP A 75 -0.44 29.73 12.00
CA TRP A 75 0.49 29.29 13.06
C TRP A 75 1.51 30.37 13.46
N GLY A 76 1.08 31.64 13.46
CA GLY A 76 1.95 32.79 13.74
C GLY A 76 2.99 33.09 12.65
N LYS A 77 2.95 32.42 11.49
CA LYS A 77 3.88 32.61 10.37
C LYS A 77 3.22 33.42 9.24
N PRO A 78 3.99 34.26 8.53
CA PRO A 78 3.46 35.06 7.42
C PRO A 78 3.04 34.17 6.24
N CYS A 79 1.92 34.55 5.63
CA CYS A 79 1.35 33.92 4.45
C CYS A 79 1.63 34.76 3.20
N TYR A 80 1.83 34.07 2.07
CA TYR A 80 2.10 34.67 0.77
C TYR A 80 1.11 34.16 -0.25
N LEU A 81 0.58 35.06 -1.08
CA LEU A 81 -0.19 34.71 -2.26
C LEU A 81 0.77 34.30 -3.36
N CYS A 82 0.58 33.11 -3.93
CA CYS A 82 1.45 32.57 -4.96
C CYS A 82 0.66 32.25 -6.23
N GLN A 83 1.22 32.57 -7.39
CA GLN A 83 0.75 32.14 -8.71
C GLN A 83 1.42 30.81 -9.08
N CYS A 84 0.62 29.78 -9.34
CA CYS A 84 1.14 28.51 -9.84
C CYS A 84 1.37 28.56 -11.35
N ALA A 85 2.35 27.80 -11.85
CA ALA A 85 2.62 27.64 -13.28
C ALA A 85 1.41 27.09 -14.07
N CYS A 86 0.43 26.47 -13.42
CA CYS A 86 -0.81 26.03 -14.05
C CYS A 86 -1.91 27.11 -14.11
N GLY A 87 -1.62 28.36 -13.70
CA GLY A 87 -2.56 29.48 -13.72
C GLY A 87 -3.37 29.69 -12.44
N ASN A 88 -3.41 28.73 -11.52
CA ASN A 88 -4.16 28.86 -10.26
C ASN A 88 -3.35 29.58 -9.18
N GLN A 89 -4.03 30.33 -8.32
CA GLN A 89 -3.43 30.93 -7.14
C GLN A 89 -3.55 30.04 -5.90
N LYS A 90 -2.62 30.20 -4.96
CA LYS A 90 -2.64 29.53 -3.67
C LYS A 90 -1.97 30.37 -2.61
N THR A 91 -2.60 30.46 -1.44
CA THR A 91 -1.99 31.01 -0.23
C THR A 91 -1.09 29.96 0.43
N VAL A 92 0.16 30.31 0.66
CA VAL A 92 1.17 29.39 1.22
C VAL A 92 1.95 30.09 2.34
N VAL A 93 2.24 29.35 3.41
CA VAL A 93 3.07 29.84 4.52
C VAL A 93 4.52 29.90 4.09
N ARG A 94 5.23 30.97 4.49
CA ARG A 94 6.66 31.19 4.15
C ARG A 94 7.55 29.98 4.38
N SER A 95 7.42 29.34 5.54
CA SER A 95 8.25 28.18 5.90
C SER A 95 8.05 26.99 4.95
N SER A 96 6.84 26.79 4.42
CA SER A 96 6.51 25.71 3.49
C SER A 96 7.04 25.96 2.07
N LEU A 97 7.23 27.23 1.69
CA LEU A 97 7.92 27.60 0.45
C LEU A 97 9.41 27.31 0.58
N LEU A 98 10.04 27.79 1.66
CA LEU A 98 11.48 27.64 1.90
C LEU A 98 11.92 26.18 2.09
N SER A 99 11.13 25.37 2.79
CA SER A 99 11.43 23.94 2.99
C SER A 99 11.13 23.07 1.76
N GLY A 100 10.49 23.64 0.73
CA GLY A 100 10.05 22.88 -0.44
C GLY A 100 8.89 21.92 -0.17
N MET A 101 8.22 22.03 0.98
CA MET A 101 7.06 21.20 1.31
C MET A 101 5.86 21.50 0.39
N THR A 102 5.70 22.77 -0.03
CA THR A 102 4.67 23.15 -1.00
C THR A 102 5.30 23.56 -2.32
N LYS A 103 5.18 22.68 -3.33
CA LYS A 103 5.81 22.86 -4.65
C LYS A 103 4.84 23.32 -5.75
N SER A 104 3.53 23.31 -5.49
CA SER A 104 2.49 23.69 -6.46
C SER A 104 1.17 24.03 -5.77
N CYS A 105 0.18 24.51 -6.53
CA CYS A 105 -1.17 24.69 -6.03
C CYS A 105 -1.85 23.35 -5.63
N GLY A 106 -1.31 22.22 -6.08
CA GLY A 106 -1.89 20.88 -5.98
C GLY A 106 -1.94 20.17 -7.34
N CYS A 107 -1.74 20.90 -8.45
CA CYS A 107 -1.71 20.33 -9.79
C CYS A 107 -0.62 19.25 -9.97
N LEU A 108 0.56 19.46 -9.38
CA LEU A 108 1.66 18.48 -9.49
C LEU A 108 1.26 17.11 -8.93
N ALA A 109 0.60 17.09 -7.76
CA ALA A 109 0.14 15.84 -7.15
C ALA A 109 -0.96 15.17 -7.99
N LYS A 110 -1.88 15.96 -8.58
CA LYS A 110 -2.92 15.45 -9.48
C LYS A 110 -2.32 14.83 -10.75
N GLU A 111 -1.31 15.46 -11.34
CA GLU A 111 -0.59 14.94 -12.51
C GLU A 111 0.13 13.64 -12.19
N GLN A 112 0.88 13.60 -11.09
CA GLN A 112 1.58 12.40 -10.63
C GLN A 112 0.61 11.24 -10.37
N ALA A 113 -0.54 11.50 -9.74
CA ALA A 113 -1.57 10.49 -9.50
C ALA A 113 -2.17 9.94 -10.80
N LYS A 114 -2.47 10.79 -11.77
CA LYS A 114 -2.94 10.36 -13.09
C LYS A 114 -1.92 9.48 -13.80
N GLU A 115 -0.64 9.86 -13.73
CA GLU A 115 0.43 9.12 -14.38
C GLU A 115 0.67 7.75 -13.72
N ALA A 116 0.62 7.69 -12.39
CA ALA A 116 0.67 6.44 -11.65
C ALA A 116 -0.51 5.52 -12.03
N ALA A 117 -1.73 6.06 -12.15
CA ALA A 117 -2.91 5.29 -12.55
C ALA A 117 -2.76 4.69 -13.96
N LYS A 118 -2.25 5.44 -14.93
CA LYS A 118 -1.96 4.93 -16.28
C LYS A 118 -0.96 3.78 -16.26
N LYS A 119 0.13 3.92 -15.51
CA LYS A 119 1.14 2.87 -15.36
C LYS A 119 0.55 1.59 -14.77
N MET A 120 -0.30 1.73 -13.76
CA MET A 120 -1.01 0.61 -13.14
C MET A 120 -1.94 -0.10 -14.15
N ILE A 121 -2.72 0.64 -14.92
CA ILE A 121 -3.60 0.07 -15.95
C ILE A 121 -2.79 -0.74 -16.97
N LYS A 122 -1.69 -0.19 -17.47
CA LYS A 122 -0.80 -0.88 -18.41
C LYS A 122 -0.20 -2.16 -17.82
N HIS A 123 0.24 -2.11 -16.56
CA HIS A 123 0.75 -3.29 -15.85
C HIS A 123 -0.32 -4.37 -15.73
N ASN A 124 -1.55 -4.01 -15.35
CA ASN A 124 -2.64 -4.97 -15.19
C ASN A 124 -3.02 -5.63 -16.52
N GLN A 125 -3.15 -4.84 -17.59
CA GLN A 125 -3.43 -5.34 -18.94
C GLN A 125 -2.35 -6.33 -19.40
N ALA A 126 -1.07 -6.01 -19.19
CA ALA A 126 0.05 -6.88 -19.58
C ALA A 126 0.07 -8.22 -18.83
N ASN A 127 -0.52 -8.29 -17.64
CA ASN A 127 -0.56 -9.50 -16.81
C ASN A 127 -1.93 -10.19 -16.81
N GLY A 128 -2.86 -9.80 -17.69
CA GLY A 128 -4.20 -10.39 -17.78
C GLY A 128 -5.10 -10.10 -16.56
N TYR A 129 -4.74 -9.12 -15.73
CA TYR A 129 -5.55 -8.73 -14.58
C TYR A 129 -6.70 -7.83 -15.03
N ALA A 130 -7.94 -8.22 -14.71
CA ALA A 130 -9.09 -7.36 -14.87
C ALA A 130 -8.87 -6.05 -14.11
N CYS A 131 -9.31 -4.94 -14.73
CA CYS A 131 -9.16 -3.57 -14.25
C CYS A 131 -9.33 -3.43 -12.72
N VAL A 132 -8.32 -2.85 -12.05
CA VAL A 132 -8.33 -2.54 -10.60
C VAL A 132 -9.28 -1.37 -10.35
N THR A 133 -10.58 -1.64 -10.44
CA THR A 133 -11.62 -0.68 -10.07
C THR A 133 -12.30 -1.14 -8.81
N LYS A 134 -12.18 -0.30 -7.77
CA LYS A 134 -13.02 -0.25 -6.56
C LYS A 134 -13.48 -1.63 -6.10
N HIS A 135 -12.82 -2.23 -5.12
CA HIS A 135 -13.43 -3.32 -4.36
C HIS A 135 -14.84 -2.87 -3.91
N GLY A 136 -15.87 -3.34 -4.61
CA GLY A 136 -17.19 -2.71 -4.75
C GLY A 136 -18.07 -2.74 -3.49
N LYS A 137 -17.46 -2.93 -2.33
CA LYS A 137 -18.09 -3.18 -1.04
C LYS A 137 -17.63 -2.24 0.06
N ALA A 138 -16.83 -1.21 -0.26
CA ALA A 138 -16.48 -0.16 0.69
C ALA A 138 -17.64 0.84 0.88
N ARG A 139 -18.74 0.42 1.50
CA ARG A 139 -19.78 1.36 1.95
C ARG A 139 -19.23 2.16 3.14
N ARG A 140 -19.26 3.49 3.04
CA ARG A 140 -18.84 4.43 4.12
C ARG A 140 -17.39 4.24 4.61
N GLY A 141 -16.48 3.80 3.73
CA GLY A 141 -15.06 3.64 4.07
C GLY A 141 -14.71 2.38 4.85
N GLN A 142 -15.64 1.43 5.03
CA GLN A 142 -15.37 0.15 5.68
C GLN A 142 -15.14 -0.96 4.66
N HIS A 143 -13.98 -1.61 4.69
CA HIS A 143 -13.69 -2.79 3.87
C HIS A 143 -14.55 -4.01 4.28
N SER A 144 -14.96 -4.84 3.31
CA SER A 144 -15.64 -6.11 3.59
C SER A 144 -14.76 -7.07 4.39
N ARG A 145 -15.37 -8.03 5.10
CA ARG A 145 -14.65 -9.05 5.89
C ARG A 145 -13.71 -9.87 5.00
N SER A 146 -14.19 -10.26 3.83
CA SER A 146 -13.48 -11.01 2.78
C SER A 146 -12.25 -10.25 2.31
N TYR A 147 -12.38 -8.93 2.07
CA TYR A 147 -11.25 -8.09 1.68
C TYR A 147 -10.23 -7.92 2.80
N LYS A 148 -10.69 -7.75 4.05
CA LYS A 148 -9.80 -7.69 5.22
C LYS A 148 -9.01 -8.99 5.39
N ALA A 149 -9.64 -10.14 5.18
CA ALA A 149 -8.99 -11.45 5.23
C ALA A 149 -7.92 -11.60 4.15
N TRP A 150 -8.25 -11.25 2.90
CA TRP A 150 -7.32 -11.28 1.76
C TRP A 150 -6.12 -10.33 1.95
N MET A 151 -6.38 -9.08 2.36
CA MET A 151 -5.32 -8.11 2.69
C MET A 151 -4.42 -8.62 3.82
N GLY A 152 -5.01 -9.17 4.88
CA GLY A 152 -4.28 -9.73 6.02
C GLY A 152 -3.40 -10.91 5.62
N MET A 153 -3.91 -11.81 4.77
CA MET A 153 -3.15 -12.91 4.18
C MET A 153 -1.91 -12.40 3.42
N LYS A 154 -2.07 -11.47 2.46
CA LYS A 154 -0.95 -10.92 1.69
C LYS A 154 0.08 -10.23 2.58
N ARG A 155 -0.36 -9.50 3.60
CA ARG A 155 0.52 -8.81 4.54
C ARG A 155 1.38 -9.80 5.35
N ARG A 156 0.79 -10.88 5.84
CA ARG A 156 1.52 -11.95 6.57
C ARG A 156 2.61 -12.60 5.73
N CYS A 157 2.33 -12.84 4.44
CA CYS A 157 3.24 -13.56 3.55
C CYS A 157 4.33 -12.68 2.92
N HIS A 158 4.05 -11.40 2.64
CA HIS A 158 4.91 -10.59 1.76
C HIS A 158 5.36 -9.25 2.33
N ASN A 159 4.94 -8.86 3.54
CA ASN A 159 5.38 -7.62 4.16
C ASN A 159 6.35 -7.90 5.33
N PRO A 160 7.67 -7.71 5.15
CA PRO A 160 8.66 -7.91 6.21
C PRO A 160 8.44 -7.07 7.47
N ASN A 161 7.72 -5.95 7.37
CA ASN A 161 7.40 -5.07 8.50
C ASN A 161 6.16 -5.53 9.29
N ASP A 162 5.47 -6.59 8.85
CA ASP A 162 4.35 -7.14 9.62
C ASP A 162 4.87 -7.96 10.81
N LYS A 163 4.29 -7.74 12.00
CA LYS A 163 4.66 -8.45 13.23
C LYS A 163 4.58 -9.99 13.11
N THR A 164 3.73 -10.50 12.23
CA THR A 164 3.54 -11.94 11.99
C THR A 164 4.31 -12.44 10.76
N TYR A 165 5.11 -11.61 10.09
CA TYR A 165 5.88 -12.04 8.91
C TYR A 165 6.87 -13.17 9.23
N LEU A 166 7.53 -13.11 10.40
CA LEU A 166 8.48 -14.14 10.83
C LEU A 166 7.84 -15.52 10.99
N GLU A 167 6.54 -15.59 11.26
CA GLU A 167 5.79 -16.83 11.41
C GLU A 167 5.30 -17.39 10.06
N TYR A 168 5.27 -16.57 9.00
CA TYR A 168 4.66 -16.89 7.71
C TYR A 168 5.65 -16.69 6.56
N GLY A 169 5.81 -15.45 6.09
CA GLY A 169 6.64 -15.14 4.94
C GLY A 169 8.10 -15.57 5.11
N ALA A 170 8.69 -15.35 6.29
CA ALA A 170 10.07 -15.77 6.57
C ALA A 170 10.25 -17.30 6.59
N LYS A 171 9.17 -18.06 6.80
CA LYS A 171 9.15 -19.54 6.74
C LYS A 171 8.80 -20.09 5.36
N GLY A 172 8.67 -19.22 4.35
CA GLY A 172 8.30 -19.62 2.99
C GLY A 172 6.80 -19.87 2.79
N ILE A 173 5.94 -19.48 3.74
CA ILE A 173 4.48 -19.55 3.54
C ILE A 173 4.06 -18.43 2.59
N THR A 174 3.61 -18.80 1.39
CA THR A 174 3.21 -17.88 0.34
C THR A 174 1.71 -17.97 0.02
N VAL A 175 1.27 -17.07 -0.86
CA VAL A 175 -0.06 -17.08 -1.47
C VAL A 175 0.10 -17.49 -2.92
N ILE A 176 -0.77 -18.37 -3.44
CA ILE A 176 -0.76 -18.73 -4.86
C ILE A 176 -0.98 -17.50 -5.75
N ASP A 177 -0.31 -17.45 -6.91
CA ASP A 177 -0.30 -16.28 -7.79
C ASP A 177 -1.70 -15.79 -8.16
N ARG A 178 -2.63 -16.72 -8.40
CA ARG A 178 -4.03 -16.44 -8.71
C ARG A 178 -4.69 -15.54 -7.64
N TRP A 179 -4.36 -15.75 -6.37
CA TRP A 179 -4.90 -14.99 -5.22
C TRP A 179 -4.15 -13.68 -4.96
N HIS A 180 -3.20 -13.27 -5.81
CA HIS A 180 -2.67 -11.90 -5.77
C HIS A 180 -3.66 -10.85 -6.27
N VAL A 181 -4.74 -11.28 -6.91
CA VAL A 181 -5.90 -10.49 -7.34
C VAL A 181 -7.10 -10.83 -6.43
N TYR A 182 -7.79 -9.80 -5.91
CA TYR A 182 -8.85 -9.98 -4.93
C TYR A 182 -10.09 -10.68 -5.51
N GLU A 183 -10.42 -10.38 -6.76
CA GLU A 183 -11.58 -10.93 -7.47
C GLU A 183 -11.47 -12.45 -7.63
N ASN A 184 -10.27 -12.96 -7.92
CA ASN A 184 -10.01 -14.40 -7.98
C ASN A 184 -10.14 -15.05 -6.62
N PHE A 185 -9.57 -14.43 -5.57
CA PHE A 185 -9.75 -14.89 -4.19
C PHE A 185 -11.23 -14.97 -3.82
N LEU A 186 -12.01 -13.92 -4.16
CA LEU A 186 -13.43 -13.87 -3.87
C LEU A 186 -14.23 -14.89 -4.69
N ALA A 187 -13.85 -15.15 -5.94
CA ALA A 187 -14.46 -16.17 -6.78
C ALA A 187 -14.23 -17.58 -6.22
N ASP A 188 -13.03 -17.84 -5.70
CA ASP A 188 -12.67 -19.17 -5.18
C ASP A 188 -13.22 -19.40 -3.76
N MET A 189 -13.22 -18.38 -2.89
CA MET A 189 -13.59 -18.50 -1.47
C MET A 189 -15.01 -18.02 -1.13
N GLY A 190 -15.64 -17.22 -1.98
CA GLY A 190 -16.89 -16.52 -1.67
C GLY A 190 -16.74 -15.41 -0.62
N GLU A 191 -17.87 -14.78 -0.29
CA GLU A 191 -17.93 -13.78 0.78
C GLU A 191 -17.72 -14.46 2.15
N CYS A 192 -16.90 -13.83 3.00
CA CYS A 192 -16.66 -14.30 4.35
C CYS A 192 -17.94 -14.16 5.19
N PRO A 193 -18.51 -15.27 5.68
CA PRO A 193 -19.68 -15.23 6.56
C PRO A 193 -19.38 -14.51 7.88
N ASP A 194 -20.44 -14.05 8.54
CA ASP A 194 -20.30 -13.38 9.83
C ASP A 194 -19.71 -14.33 10.89
N GLY A 195 -18.84 -13.79 11.73
CA GLY A 195 -18.14 -14.55 12.77
C GLY A 195 -16.98 -15.43 12.29
N LEU A 196 -16.75 -15.57 10.97
CA LEU A 196 -15.67 -16.41 10.43
C LEU A 196 -14.43 -15.62 10.03
N SER A 197 -13.30 -16.32 9.93
CA SER A 197 -12.01 -15.84 9.41
C SER A 197 -11.33 -16.89 8.55
N ILE A 198 -10.41 -16.46 7.69
CA ILE A 198 -9.66 -17.37 6.82
C ILE A 198 -8.69 -18.21 7.64
N GLU A 199 -8.71 -19.52 7.42
CA GLU A 199 -7.87 -20.52 8.08
C GLU A 199 -7.23 -21.42 7.03
N ARG A 200 -5.97 -21.81 7.26
CA ARG A 200 -5.31 -22.86 6.46
C ARG A 200 -5.64 -24.23 7.04
N ILE A 201 -6.04 -25.17 6.19
CA ILE A 201 -6.38 -26.55 6.59
C ILE A 201 -5.12 -27.27 7.06
N ASP A 202 -4.08 -27.24 6.23
CA ASP A 202 -2.72 -27.65 6.57
C ASP A 202 -1.86 -26.41 6.83
N TYR A 203 -1.40 -26.27 8.08
CA TYR A 203 -0.64 -25.12 8.53
C TYR A 203 0.76 -25.03 7.90
N THR A 204 1.29 -26.15 7.39
CA THR A 204 2.62 -26.23 6.75
C THR A 204 2.60 -25.73 5.31
N LYS A 205 1.42 -25.71 4.67
CA LYS A 205 1.24 -25.27 3.29
C LYS A 205 0.86 -23.79 3.21
N GLY A 206 0.99 -23.24 2.00
CA GLY A 206 0.61 -21.86 1.66
C GLY A 206 -0.89 -21.62 1.59
N TYR A 207 -1.28 -20.44 1.14
CA TYR A 207 -2.67 -20.08 0.89
C TYR A 207 -3.09 -20.45 -0.54
N SER A 208 -4.09 -21.31 -0.65
CA SER A 208 -4.73 -21.71 -1.91
C SER A 208 -6.19 -22.12 -1.66
N PRO A 209 -7.04 -22.19 -2.69
CA PRO A 209 -8.43 -22.66 -2.55
C PRO A 209 -8.55 -24.03 -1.89
N GLU A 210 -7.61 -24.93 -2.20
CA GLU A 210 -7.59 -26.31 -1.72
C GLU A 210 -7.10 -26.41 -0.26
N ASN A 211 -6.36 -25.42 0.21
CA ASN A 211 -5.78 -25.41 1.55
C ASN A 211 -6.42 -24.36 2.47
N CYS A 212 -7.50 -23.70 2.09
CA CYS A 212 -8.11 -22.64 2.89
C CYS A 212 -9.61 -22.82 3.04
N LYS A 213 -10.12 -22.41 4.21
CA LYS A 213 -11.55 -22.38 4.49
C LYS A 213 -11.92 -21.21 5.39
N TRP A 214 -13.19 -20.84 5.40
CA TRP A 214 -13.73 -19.98 6.45
C TRP A 214 -13.94 -20.82 7.72
N ALA A 215 -13.40 -20.36 8.83
CA ALA A 215 -13.49 -21.06 10.11
C ALA A 215 -13.83 -20.09 11.24
N THR A 216 -14.56 -20.59 12.23
CA THR A 216 -14.83 -19.91 13.50
C THR A 216 -13.58 -19.90 14.38
N THR A 217 -13.52 -18.99 15.35
CA THR A 217 -12.47 -19.00 16.38
C THR A 217 -12.34 -20.34 17.09
N HIS A 218 -13.46 -21.04 17.32
CA HIS A 218 -13.49 -22.36 17.97
C HIS A 218 -12.83 -23.45 17.12
N GLU A 219 -13.06 -23.44 15.81
CA GLU A 219 -12.40 -24.34 14.86
C GLU A 219 -10.91 -24.01 14.68
N GLN A 220 -10.55 -22.72 14.64
CA GLN A 220 -9.15 -22.29 14.59
C GLN A 220 -8.38 -22.71 15.85
N CYS A 221 -9.00 -22.60 17.02
CA CYS A 221 -8.41 -23.07 18.28
C CYS A 221 -8.11 -24.57 18.23
N ARG A 222 -8.98 -25.39 17.62
CA ARG A 222 -8.76 -26.83 17.45
C ARG A 222 -7.64 -27.18 16.47
N ASN A 223 -7.39 -26.33 15.48
CA ASN A 223 -6.35 -26.56 14.48
C ASN A 223 -4.93 -26.25 14.95
N ARG A 224 -4.77 -25.53 16.07
CA ARG A 224 -3.45 -25.14 16.62
C ARG A 224 -2.54 -26.35 16.81
N SER A 225 -1.25 -26.18 16.50
CA SER A 225 -0.23 -27.24 16.58
C SER A 225 0.05 -27.72 18.00
N ASN A 226 -0.26 -26.90 19.01
CA ASN A 226 -0.10 -27.26 20.42
C ASN A 226 -1.24 -28.14 20.96
N ASN A 227 -2.28 -28.40 20.18
CA ASN A 227 -3.31 -29.35 20.59
C ASN A 227 -2.82 -30.79 20.41
N ARG A 228 -3.09 -31.63 21.40
CA ARG A 228 -2.82 -33.07 21.33
C ARG A 228 -3.79 -33.74 20.36
N LYS A 229 -3.38 -33.88 19.09
CA LYS A 229 -4.11 -34.59 18.04
C LYS A 229 -3.84 -36.09 18.14
N ILE A 230 -4.89 -36.88 18.06
CA ILE A 230 -4.85 -38.34 18.20
C ILE A 230 -5.56 -38.96 17.00
N THR A 231 -4.90 -39.92 16.35
CA THR A 231 -5.46 -40.70 15.24
C THR A 231 -6.04 -42.01 15.78
N ALA A 232 -7.33 -42.25 15.55
CA ALA A 232 -8.07 -43.44 15.98
C ALA A 232 -9.27 -43.65 15.06
N PHE A 233 -9.73 -44.90 14.90
CA PHE A 233 -10.92 -45.24 14.10
C PHE A 233 -10.87 -44.65 12.68
N GLY A 234 -9.68 -44.64 12.06
CA GLY A 234 -9.47 -44.14 10.70
C GLY A 234 -9.51 -42.61 10.53
N ARG A 235 -9.59 -41.82 11.61
CA ARG A 235 -9.55 -40.35 11.53
C ARG A 235 -8.71 -39.71 12.64
N THR A 236 -8.34 -38.45 12.45
CA THR A 236 -7.56 -37.68 13.43
C THR A 236 -8.40 -36.52 13.97
N GLN A 237 -8.51 -36.40 15.29
CA GLN A 237 -9.12 -35.26 15.98
C GLN A 237 -8.37 -34.93 17.27
N VAL A 238 -8.70 -33.81 17.91
CA VAL A 238 -8.06 -33.42 19.19
C VAL A 238 -8.56 -34.31 20.33
N LEU A 239 -7.70 -34.57 21.32
CA LEU A 239 -7.99 -35.41 22.49
C LEU A 239 -9.34 -35.05 23.15
N THR A 240 -9.65 -33.76 23.29
CA THR A 240 -10.91 -33.30 23.88
C THR A 240 -12.14 -33.69 23.08
N ASP A 241 -12.05 -33.72 21.75
CA ASP A 241 -13.18 -34.12 20.91
C ASP A 241 -13.41 -35.63 21.01
N TRP A 242 -12.35 -36.46 21.06
CA TRP A 242 -12.48 -37.89 21.38
C TRP A 242 -13.13 -38.14 22.74
N ALA A 243 -12.71 -37.37 23.75
CA ALA A 243 -13.25 -37.48 25.10
C ALA A 243 -14.75 -37.17 25.14
N ASN A 244 -15.17 -36.07 24.51
CA ASN A 244 -16.57 -35.67 24.44
C ASN A 244 -17.43 -36.67 23.66
N GLU A 245 -16.95 -37.14 22.51
CA GLU A 245 -17.68 -38.05 21.64
C GLU A 245 -17.93 -39.41 22.29
N PHE A 246 -16.94 -39.96 22.97
CA PHE A 246 -17.05 -41.25 23.65
C PHE A 246 -17.56 -41.12 25.09
N GLY A 247 -17.89 -39.90 25.53
CA GLY A 247 -18.42 -39.62 26.86
C GLY A 247 -17.46 -40.00 28.00
N ILE A 248 -16.16 -39.85 27.78
CA ILE A 248 -15.12 -40.10 28.79
C ILE A 248 -14.52 -38.79 29.31
N PRO A 249 -14.19 -38.68 30.60
CA PRO A 249 -13.52 -37.49 31.13
C PRO A 249 -12.19 -37.24 30.41
N VAL A 250 -11.94 -35.99 30.00
CA VAL A 250 -10.68 -35.58 29.33
C VAL A 250 -9.46 -35.99 30.15
N SER A 251 -9.51 -35.85 31.47
CA SER A 251 -8.43 -36.28 32.39
C SER A 251 -8.16 -37.78 32.32
N ALA A 252 -9.21 -38.60 32.23
CA ALA A 252 -9.09 -40.05 32.11
C ALA A 252 -8.48 -40.45 30.77
N LEU A 253 -8.89 -39.80 29.67
CA LEU A 253 -8.29 -40.05 28.36
C LEU A 253 -6.82 -39.64 28.32
N THR A 254 -6.50 -38.44 28.83
CA THR A 254 -5.10 -37.95 28.93
C THR A 254 -4.22 -38.95 29.69
N TYR A 255 -4.65 -39.38 30.88
CA TYR A 255 -3.92 -40.36 31.67
C TYR A 255 -3.68 -41.67 30.90
N ARG A 256 -4.70 -42.20 30.21
CA ARG A 256 -4.57 -43.45 29.45
C ARG A 256 -3.51 -43.35 28.36
N ILE A 257 -3.54 -42.26 27.58
CA ILE A 257 -2.55 -42.06 26.51
C ILE A 257 -1.16 -41.82 27.10
N ASP A 258 -1.04 -41.09 28.20
CA ASP A 258 0.25 -40.86 28.90
C ASP A 258 0.83 -42.15 29.50
N ALA A 259 -0.04 -43.05 29.97
CA ALA A 259 0.31 -44.37 30.45
C ALA A 259 0.60 -45.38 29.31
N GLY A 260 0.60 -44.93 28.05
CA GLY A 260 0.96 -45.75 26.89
C GLY A 260 -0.11 -46.77 26.47
N TRP A 261 -1.38 -46.53 26.79
CA TRP A 261 -2.46 -47.39 26.32
C TRP A 261 -2.58 -47.34 24.80
N ASP A 262 -3.02 -48.46 24.21
CA ASP A 262 -3.51 -48.46 22.83
C ASP A 262 -4.59 -47.39 22.65
N VAL A 263 -4.50 -46.65 21.54
CA VAL A 263 -5.26 -45.41 21.33
C VAL A 263 -6.77 -45.69 21.22
N GLU A 264 -7.18 -46.67 20.41
CA GLU A 264 -8.59 -46.99 20.23
C GLU A 264 -9.19 -47.58 21.51
N THR A 265 -8.41 -48.40 22.22
CA THR A 265 -8.78 -48.92 23.54
C THR A 265 -8.92 -47.81 24.58
N ALA A 266 -8.00 -46.83 24.59
CA ALA A 266 -8.02 -45.70 25.50
C ALA A 266 -9.26 -44.81 25.30
N ILE A 267 -9.71 -44.65 24.06
CA ILE A 267 -10.89 -43.84 23.70
C ILE A 267 -12.19 -44.61 23.96
N SER A 268 -12.27 -45.89 23.59
CA SER A 268 -13.51 -46.67 23.66
C SER A 268 -13.88 -47.17 25.06
N LYS A 269 -12.90 -47.33 25.97
CA LYS A 269 -13.16 -47.90 27.30
C LYS A 269 -13.93 -46.93 28.20
N ARG A 270 -15.15 -47.31 28.60
CA ARG A 270 -15.97 -46.50 29.52
C ARG A 270 -15.28 -46.34 30.89
N SER A 271 -15.26 -45.11 31.40
CA SER A 271 -14.80 -44.84 32.76
C SER A 271 -15.81 -45.36 33.78
N ARG A 272 -15.33 -45.99 34.86
CA ARG A 272 -16.19 -46.37 35.99
C ARG A 272 -16.76 -45.10 36.60
N LYS A 273 -18.08 -44.99 36.72
CA LYS A 273 -18.69 -43.91 37.50
C LYS A 273 -18.31 -44.15 38.96
N HIS A 274 -17.74 -43.15 39.62
CA HIS A 274 -17.73 -43.15 41.08
C HIS A 274 -19.20 -42.97 41.51
N ALA A 275 -19.73 -43.99 42.19
CA ALA A 275 -21.02 -43.95 42.86
C ALA A 275 -20.94 -43.06 44.10
#